data_AF-T1DD92-F1
#
_entry.id   AF-T1DD92-F1
#
_cell.length_a   1.000
_cell.length_b   1.000
_cell.length_c   1.000
_cell.angle_alpha   90.00
_cell.angle_beta   90.00
_cell.angle_gamma   90.00
#
_symmetry.space_group_name_H-M   'P 1'
#
loop_
_entity.id
_entity.type
_entity.pdbx_description
1 polymer ?
#
loop_
_entity_poly.entity_id
_entity_poly.type
_entity_poly.pdbx_seq_one_letter_code
_entity_poly.pdbx_strand_id
1 'polypeptide(L)'
;ALYLAYFFWNKALSTLGSTRTSFLVNGQPVVTALGAIVFLGKPLSFHQVFGGLLMLSGYVLFFVPELSNKPLPLNNSLDVASNQEPLI
;
A
#
# COMPACT_ATOMS: atom_id res chain seq x y z
N ALA A 1 15.80 -2.64 -14.57
CA ALA A 1 14.78 -1.93 -13.76
C ALA A 1 13.72 -2.89 -13.20
N LEU A 2 12.96 -3.60 -14.05
CA LEU A 2 11.86 -4.48 -13.61
C LEU A 2 12.29 -5.62 -12.67
N TYR A 3 13.43 -6.27 -12.93
CA TYR A 3 13.98 -7.31 -12.05
C TYR A 3 14.25 -6.82 -10.63
N LEU A 4 14.79 -5.60 -10.49
CA LEU A 4 15.04 -4.99 -9.18
C LEU A 4 13.71 -4.69 -8.46
N ALA A 5 12.73 -4.14 -9.19
CA ALA A 5 11.40 -3.86 -8.64
C ALA A 5 10.71 -5.13 -8.12
N TYR A 6 10.75 -6.22 -8.90
CA TYR A 6 10.22 -7.51 -8.47
C TYR A 6 10.99 -8.11 -7.29
N PHE A 7 12.31 -7.94 -7.24
CA PHE A 7 13.10 -8.38 -6.10
C PHE A 7 12.70 -7.66 -4.80
N PHE A 8 12.56 -6.33 -4.85
CA PHE A 8 12.10 -5.54 -3.71
C PHE A 8 10.66 -5.89 -3.31
N TRP A 9 9.78 -6.14 -4.27
CA TRP A 9 8.41 -6.59 -4.02
C TRP A 9 8.36 -7.92 -3.26
N ASN A 10 9.09 -8.92 -3.75
CA ASN A 10 9.15 -10.23 -3.10
C ASN A 10 9.77 -10.14 -1.71
N LYS A 11 10.79 -9.29 -1.52
CA LYS A 11 11.36 -9.04 -0.19
C LYS A 11 10.36 -8.35 0.74
N ALA A 12 9.60 -7.36 0.26
CA ALA A 12 8.56 -6.71 1.02
C ALA A 12 7.45 -7.70 1.44
N LEU A 13 7.01 -8.57 0.53
CA LEU A 13 6.07 -9.66 0.83
C LEU A 13 6.59 -10.60 1.91
N SER A 14 7.87 -11.00 1.82
CA SER A 14 8.50 -11.88 2.81
C SER A 14 8.67 -11.23 4.19
N THR A 15 8.77 -9.90 4.27
CA THR A 15 9.06 -9.19 5.53
C THR A 15 7.78 -8.69 6.22
N LEU A 16 6.77 -8.27 5.44
CA LEU A 16 5.55 -7.63 5.95
C LEU A 16 4.34 -8.59 5.98
N GLY A 17 4.42 -9.71 5.26
CA GLY A 17 3.29 -10.61 5.05
C GLY A 17 2.26 -10.04 4.07
N SER A 18 1.57 -10.93 3.35
CA SER A 18 0.64 -10.61 2.25
C SER A 18 -0.36 -9.47 2.57
N THR A 19 -0.87 -9.44 3.80
CA THR A 19 -1.87 -8.45 4.24
C THR A 19 -1.30 -7.03 4.37
N ARG A 20 -0.13 -6.85 4.99
CA ARG A 20 0.47 -5.51 5.16
C ARG A 20 1.09 -5.01 3.86
N THR A 21 1.62 -5.90 3.03
CA THR A 21 2.09 -5.54 1.69
C THR A 21 0.93 -5.09 0.81
N SER A 22 -0.19 -5.81 0.79
CA SER A 22 -1.38 -5.39 0.04
C SER A 22 -1.86 -4.01 0.48
N PHE A 23 -1.83 -3.69 1.78
CA PHE A 23 -2.17 -2.35 2.25
C PHE A 23 -1.27 -1.25 1.65
N LEU A 24 0.07 -1.43 1.68
CA LEU A 24 1.01 -0.45 1.13
C LEU A 24 0.91 -0.32 -0.40
N VAL A 25 0.65 -1.43 -1.09
CA VAL A 25 0.47 -1.48 -2.55
C VAL A 25 -0.74 -0.68 -2.98
N ASN A 26 -1.83 -0.80 -2.22
CA ASN A 26 -3.02 -0.03 -2.51
C ASN A 26 -2.86 1.47 -2.23
N GLY A 27 -1.86 1.88 -1.43
CA GLY A 27 -1.45 3.27 -1.25
C GLY A 27 -0.67 3.87 -2.43
N GLN A 28 -0.42 3.11 -3.50
CA GLN A 28 0.20 3.62 -4.73
C GLN A 28 -0.40 4.94 -5.25
N PRO A 29 -1.73 5.17 -5.24
CA PRO A 29 -2.32 6.42 -5.70
C PRO A 29 -1.79 7.65 -4.96
N VAL A 30 -1.50 7.51 -3.66
CA VAL A 30 -0.94 8.59 -2.83
C VAL A 30 0.52 8.84 -3.21
N VAL A 31 1.31 7.78 -3.35
CA VAL A 31 2.72 7.88 -3.77
C VAL A 31 2.84 8.49 -5.16
N THR A 32 1.96 8.08 -6.08
CA THR A 32 1.86 8.64 -7.44
C THR A 32 1.47 10.11 -7.41
N ALA A 33 0.49 10.50 -6.58
CA ALA A 33 0.09 11.90 -6.44
C ALA A 33 1.21 12.79 -5.88
N LEU A 34 1.90 12.32 -4.84
CA LEU A 34 3.05 13.02 -4.27
C LEU A 34 4.21 13.12 -5.28
N GLY A 35 4.51 12.03 -5.98
CA GLY A 35 5.50 12.01 -7.05
C GLY A 35 5.17 13.00 -8.16
N ALA A 36 3.90 13.08 -8.56
CA ALA A 36 3.45 14.06 -9.54
C ALA A 36 3.71 15.50 -9.06
N ILE A 37 3.42 15.82 -7.80
CA ILE A 37 3.67 17.17 -7.24
C ILE A 37 5.17 17.50 -7.26
N VAL A 38 6.03 16.56 -6.88
CA VAL A 38 7.49 16.78 -6.77
C VAL A 38 8.16 16.88 -8.15
N PHE A 39 7.78 16.03 -9.11
CA PHE A 39 8.49 15.92 -10.39
C PHE A 39 7.99 16.89 -11.47
N LEU A 40 6.79 17.46 -11.35
CA LEU A 40 6.21 18.19 -12.48
C LEU A 40 6.93 19.50 -12.79
N GLY A 41 7.62 20.11 -11.82
CA GLY A 41 8.49 21.29 -12.00
C GLY A 41 7.82 22.52 -12.63
N LYS A 42 6.50 22.48 -12.84
CA LYS A 42 5.66 23.45 -13.55
C LYS A 42 4.32 23.51 -12.81
N PRO A 43 3.63 24.67 -12.83
CA PRO A 43 2.31 24.78 -12.24
C PRO A 43 1.35 23.76 -12.86
N LEU A 44 0.65 23.03 -11.99
CA LEU A 44 -0.34 22.02 -12.39
C LEU A 44 -1.43 22.68 -13.23
N SER A 45 -1.70 22.12 -14.41
CA SER A 45 -2.85 22.53 -15.23
C SER A 45 -4.15 22.22 -14.49
N PHE A 46 -5.20 23.03 -14.71
CA PHE A 46 -6.53 22.82 -14.12
C PHE A 46 -7.05 21.39 -14.33
N HIS A 47 -6.77 20.79 -15.50
CA HIS A 47 -7.16 19.42 -15.82
C HIS A 47 -6.41 18.38 -14.97
N GLN A 48 -5.13 18.62 -14.66
CA GLN A 48 -4.33 17.74 -13.80
C GLN A 48 -4.78 17.82 -12.35
N VAL A 49 -5.14 19.00 -11.87
CA VAL A 49 -5.71 19.18 -10.53
C VAL A 49 -7.03 18.41 -10.43
N PHE A 50 -7.91 18.56 -11.43
CA PHE A 50 -9.21 17.88 -11.42
C PHE A 50 -9.06 16.36 -11.49
N GLY A 51 -8.20 15.85 -12.36
CA GLY A 51 -7.91 14.42 -12.44
C GLY A 51 -7.28 13.87 -11.16
N GLY A 52 -6.37 14.63 -10.54
CA GLY A 52 -5.75 14.29 -9.25
C GLY A 52 -6.77 14.22 -8.12
N LEU A 53 -7.67 15.20 -8.02
CA LEU A 53 -8.75 15.22 -7.03
C LEU A 53 -9.73 14.05 -7.23
N LEU A 54 -10.08 13.73 -8.48
CA LEU A 54 -10.94 12.60 -8.80
C LEU A 54 -10.30 11.26 -8.38
N MET A 55 -9.02 11.06 -8.70
CA MET A 55 -8.24 9.91 -8.24
C MET A 55 -8.22 9.79 -6.71
N LEU A 56 -7.94 10.89 -6.01
CA LEU A 56 -7.90 10.92 -4.55
C LEU A 56 -9.26 10.60 -3.94
N SER A 57 -10.35 11.09 -4.53
CA SER A 57 -11.72 10.82 -4.08
C SER A 57 -12.08 9.33 -4.19
N GLY A 58 -11.73 8.68 -5.30
CA GLY A 58 -11.96 7.25 -5.49
C GLY A 58 -11.16 6.39 -4.52
N TYR A 59 -9.91 6.79 -4.25
CA TYR A 59 -9.09 6.15 -3.23
C TYR A 59 -9.72 6.27 -1.84
N VAL A 60 -10.12 7.47 -1.41
CA VAL A 60 -10.76 7.66 -0.10
C VAL A 60 -12.05 6.85 0.01
N LEU A 61 -12.90 6.87 -1.01
CA LEU A 61 -14.18 6.16 -1.03
C LEU A 61 -14.01 4.65 -0.92
N PHE A 62 -13.02 4.07 -1.59
CA PHE A 62 -12.82 2.62 -1.60
C PHE A 62 -11.97 2.13 -0.42
N PHE A 63 -10.91 2.87 -0.06
CA PHE A 63 -9.90 2.38 0.87
C PHE A 63 -10.14 2.76 2.34
N VAL A 64 -10.68 3.94 2.63
CA VAL A 64 -10.92 4.35 4.02
C VAL A 64 -11.93 3.44 4.74
N PRO A 65 -13.05 3.03 4.09
CA PRO A 65 -13.97 2.07 4.71
C PRO A 65 -13.33 0.68 4.89
N GLU A 66 -12.50 0.23 3.96
CA GLU A 66 -11.81 -1.07 4.06
C GLU A 66 -10.86 -1.11 5.28
N LEU A 67 -10.23 0.02 5.61
CA LEU A 67 -9.40 0.15 6.82
C LEU A 67 -10.21 0.12 8.11
N SER A 68 -11.45 0.62 8.06
CA SER A 68 -12.33 0.63 9.22
C SER A 68 -13.00 -0.73 9.45
N ASN A 69 -13.21 -1.53 8.40
CA ASN A 69 -14.02 -2.73 8.46
C ASN A 69 -13.21 -4.02 8.69
N LYS A 70 -11.89 -4.03 8.42
CA LYS A 70 -11.03 -5.18 8.71
C LYS A 70 -10.11 -4.91 9.90
N PRO A 71 -10.27 -5.62 11.03
CA PRO A 71 -9.30 -5.55 12.11
C PRO A 71 -7.94 -6.05 11.59
N LEU A 72 -6.89 -5.30 11.92
CA LEU A 72 -5.51 -5.70 11.62
C LEU A 72 -5.31 -7.13 12.16
N PRO A 73 -4.75 -8.06 11.36
CA PRO A 73 -4.47 -9.42 11.81
C PRO A 73 -3.29 -9.39 12.78
N LEU A 74 -3.57 -9.00 14.02
CA LEU A 74 -2.61 -8.96 15.13
C LEU A 74 -2.69 -10.24 15.98
N ASN A 75 -3.76 -11.04 15.86
CA ASN A 75 -3.87 -12.32 16.58
C ASN A 75 -3.07 -13.44 15.89
N ASN A 76 -3.12 -13.56 14.56
CA ASN A 76 -2.48 -14.66 13.82
C ASN A 76 -0.95 -14.65 13.92
N SER A 77 -0.30 -13.50 14.16
CA SER A 77 1.16 -13.43 14.33
C SER A 77 1.63 -13.87 15.71
N LEU A 78 0.76 -13.79 16.73
CA LEU A 78 1.03 -14.29 18.07
C LEU A 78 0.62 -15.77 18.19
N ASP A 79 -0.42 -16.18 17.46
CA ASP A 79 -0.91 -17.56 17.39
C ASP A 79 0.06 -18.46 16.59
N VAL A 80 0.67 -17.98 15.50
CA VAL A 80 1.70 -18.74 14.77
C VAL A 80 2.99 -18.87 15.59
N ALA A 81 3.35 -17.85 16.38
CA ALA A 81 4.53 -17.89 17.25
C ALA A 81 4.32 -18.77 18.50
N SER A 82 3.08 -18.91 18.98
CA SER A 82 2.76 -19.78 20.13
C SER A 82 2.48 -21.24 19.75
N ASN A 83 2.04 -21.52 18.51
CA ASN A 83 1.73 -22.88 18.01
C ASN A 83 2.88 -23.53 17.23
N GLN A 84 4.06 -22.92 17.17
CA GLN A 84 5.28 -23.62 16.77
C GLN A 84 5.79 -24.44 17.96
N GLU A 85 5.22 -25.64 18.14
CA GLU A 85 5.84 -26.69 18.93
C GLU A 85 7.27 -26.92 18.40
N PRO A 86 8.29 -27.03 19.28
CA PRO A 86 9.64 -27.33 18.82
C PRO A 86 9.61 -28.71 18.18
N LEU A 87 9.98 -28.78 16.89
CA LEU A 87 10.10 -30.06 16.23
C LEU A 87 11.22 -30.83 16.94
N ILE A 88 10.83 -31.90 17.64
CA ILE A 88 11.72 -32.94 18.16
C ILE A 88 12.46 -33.58 16.98
#